data_AF-A0A026WA50-F1
#
_entry.id   AF-A0A026WA50-F1
#
_cell.length_a   1.000
_cell.length_b   1.000
_cell.length_c   1.000
_cell.angle_alpha   90.00
_cell.angle_beta   90.00
_cell.angle_gamma   90.00
#
_symmetry.space_group_name_H-M   'P 1'
#
loop_
_entity.id
_entity.type
_entity.pdbx_description
1 polymer ?
#
loop_
_entity_poly.entity_id
_entity_poly.type
_entity_poly.pdbx_seq_one_letter_code
_entity_poly.pdbx_strand_id
1 'polypeptide(L)'
;MLYQQHPCLYVTKCVEHYNRMKRDKALQIICKQYTDLTGQPLTVDIAKKKINNLRSQYLEQLNKIKQSKSSGASTDDIYTPTWWLFEDMSFLNPRITQRKGESSIMASINYLII
;
A
#
# COMPACT_ATOMS: atom_id res chain seq x y z
N MET A 1 -7.89 -12.36 3.15
CA MET A 1 -6.42 -12.25 3.31
C MET A 1 -6.06 -11.94 4.78
N LEU A 2 -5.01 -12.54 5.38
CA LEU A 2 -4.62 -12.30 6.79
C LEU A 2 -4.44 -10.80 7.11
N TYR A 3 -3.82 -10.05 6.19
CA TYR A 3 -3.60 -8.61 6.36
C TYR A 3 -4.91 -7.79 6.47
N GLN A 4 -5.93 -8.13 5.67
CA GLN A 4 -7.23 -7.44 5.66
C GLN A 4 -7.99 -7.55 7.00
N GLN A 5 -7.73 -8.61 7.78
CA GLN A 5 -8.39 -8.84 9.06
C GLN A 5 -7.92 -7.87 10.16
N HIS A 6 -6.90 -7.04 9.89
CA HIS A 6 -6.30 -6.14 10.87
C HIS A 6 -6.30 -4.67 10.42
N PRO A 7 -7.46 -3.97 10.50
CA PRO A 7 -7.60 -2.57 10.09
C PRO A 7 -6.60 -1.60 10.73
N CYS A 8 -6.15 -1.85 11.96
CA CYS A 8 -5.13 -1.04 12.63
C CYS A 8 -3.80 -0.94 11.83
N LEU A 9 -3.55 -1.86 10.89
CA LEU A 9 -2.35 -1.84 10.06
C LEU A 9 -2.45 -0.92 8.82
N TYR A 10 -3.65 -0.46 8.44
CA TYR A 10 -3.84 0.28 7.18
C TYR A 10 -4.91 1.38 7.19
N VAL A 11 -5.82 1.40 8.17
CA VAL A 11 -6.89 2.40 8.26
C VAL A 11 -6.43 3.57 9.13
N THR A 12 -5.92 4.64 8.53
CA THR A 12 -5.46 5.85 9.28
C THR A 12 -6.54 6.54 10.09
N LYS A 13 -7.80 6.43 9.69
CA LYS A 13 -8.93 6.99 10.44
C LYS A 13 -9.24 6.21 11.72
N CYS A 14 -8.68 5.02 11.89
CA CYS A 14 -8.87 4.22 13.08
C CYS A 14 -7.89 4.67 14.16
N VAL A 15 -8.39 4.95 15.38
CA VAL A 15 -7.54 5.32 16.54
C VAL A 15 -6.47 4.26 16.81
N GLU A 16 -6.80 2.98 16.61
CA GLU A 16 -5.88 1.88 16.81
C GLU A 16 -4.69 1.88 15.83
N HIS A 17 -4.78 2.61 14.71
CA HIS A 17 -3.66 2.77 13.77
C HIS A 17 -2.47 3.50 14.39
N TYR A 18 -2.71 4.43 15.31
CA TYR A 18 -1.66 5.14 16.01
C TYR A 18 -1.21 4.41 17.28
N ASN A 19 -1.92 3.36 17.68
CA ASN A 19 -1.55 2.53 18.82
C ASN A 19 -0.50 1.48 18.42
N ARG A 20 0.76 1.75 18.78
CA ARG A 20 1.90 0.84 18.52
C ARG A 20 1.66 -0.57 19.04
N MET A 21 1.14 -0.71 20.27
CA MET A 21 0.90 -2.01 20.89
C MET A 21 -0.13 -2.83 20.13
N LYS A 22 -1.22 -2.21 19.69
CA LYS A 22 -2.26 -2.86 18.87
C LYS A 22 -1.71 -3.32 17.52
N ARG A 23 -0.86 -2.51 16.88
CA ARG A 23 -0.21 -2.87 15.61
C ARG A 23 0.79 -4.00 15.77
N ASP A 24 1.62 -3.97 16.80
CA ASP A 24 2.59 -5.04 17.07
C ASP A 24 1.85 -6.36 17.38
N LYS A 25 0.76 -6.32 18.16
CA LYS A 25 -0.10 -7.48 18.41
C LYS A 25 -0.74 -8.02 17.13
N ALA A 26 -1.24 -7.16 16.24
CA ALA A 26 -1.79 -7.59 14.95
C ALA A 26 -0.74 -8.28 14.07
N LEU A 27 0.50 -7.77 14.04
CA LEU A 27 1.59 -8.41 13.30
C LEU A 27 1.96 -9.77 13.88
N GLN A 28 1.97 -9.92 15.21
CA GLN A 28 2.18 -11.22 15.87
C GLN A 28 1.08 -12.23 15.51
N ILE A 29 -0.18 -11.78 15.44
CA ILE A 29 -1.30 -12.64 15.01
C ILE A 29 -1.11 -13.09 13.56
N ILE A 30 -0.75 -12.19 12.65
CA ILE A 30 -0.45 -12.54 11.25
C ILE A 30 0.69 -13.57 11.17
N CYS A 31 1.78 -13.35 11.92
CA CYS A 31 2.91 -14.29 11.98
C CYS A 31 2.45 -15.68 12.41
N LYS A 32 1.70 -15.76 13.52
CA LYS A 32 1.19 -17.02 14.04
C LYS A 32 0.28 -17.73 13.02
N GLN A 33 -0.74 -17.03 12.51
CA GLN A 33 -1.68 -17.62 11.55
C GLN A 33 -1.00 -18.04 10.25
N TYR A 34 -0.01 -17.29 9.76
CA TYR A 34 0.77 -17.70 8.61
C TYR A 34 1.53 -18.99 8.87
N THR A 35 2.19 -19.11 10.03
CA THR A 35 2.90 -20.33 10.40
C THR A 35 1.95 -21.50 10.59
N ASP A 36 0.80 -21.30 11.21
CA ASP A 36 -0.23 -22.34 11.38
C ASP A 36 -0.76 -22.85 10.02
N LEU A 37 -0.92 -21.96 9.03
CA LEU A 37 -1.45 -22.31 7.70
C LEU A 37 -0.41 -22.91 6.75
N THR A 38 0.87 -22.53 6.88
CA THR A 38 1.91 -22.88 5.90
C THR A 38 2.98 -23.82 6.45
N GLY A 39 3.05 -24.01 7.77
CA GLY A 39 4.15 -24.68 8.45
C GLY A 39 5.47 -23.88 8.44
N GLN A 40 5.50 -22.68 7.85
CA GLN A 40 6.72 -21.88 7.73
C GLN A 40 6.78 -20.78 8.80
N PRO A 41 7.90 -20.65 9.54
CA PRO A 41 8.05 -19.59 10.53
C PRO A 41 8.08 -18.22 9.84
N LEU A 42 7.33 -17.26 10.39
CA LEU A 42 7.32 -15.88 9.92
C LEU A 42 7.63 -14.92 11.07
N THR A 43 8.71 -14.15 10.94
CA THR A 43 9.05 -13.11 11.92
C THR A 43 8.27 -11.83 11.65
N VAL A 44 8.09 -11.00 12.67
CA VAL A 44 7.41 -9.70 12.56
C VAL A 44 8.12 -8.77 11.57
N ASP A 45 9.45 -8.79 11.50
CA ASP A 45 10.21 -7.98 10.53
C ASP A 45 9.92 -8.39 9.08
N ILE A 46 9.91 -9.70 8.81
CA ILE A 46 9.59 -10.24 7.49
C ILE A 46 8.13 -9.95 7.14
N ALA A 47 7.20 -10.09 8.10
CA ALA A 47 5.79 -9.74 7.90
C ALA A 47 5.62 -8.26 7.53
N LYS A 48 6.32 -7.34 8.21
CA LYS A 48 6.33 -5.90 7.88
C LYS A 48 6.82 -5.66 6.45
N LYS A 49 7.92 -6.30 6.04
CA LYS A 49 8.46 -6.21 4.67
C LYS A 49 7.48 -6.73 3.62
N LYS A 50 6.88 -7.90 3.85
CA LYS A 50 5.86 -8.48 2.95
C LYS A 50 4.64 -7.56 2.80
N ILE A 51 4.11 -7.04 3.91
CA ILE A 51 3.00 -6.08 3.91
C ILE A 51 3.37 -4.80 3.15
N ASN A 52 4.59 -4.29 3.32
CA ASN A 52 5.05 -3.11 2.60
C ASN A 52 5.13 -3.36 1.09
N ASN A 53 5.70 -4.49 0.66
CA ASN A 53 5.81 -4.85 -0.75
C ASN A 53 4.43 -5.01 -1.40
N LEU A 54 3.51 -5.70 -0.73
CA LEU A 54 2.13 -5.85 -1.18
C LEU A 54 1.44 -4.49 -1.36
N ARG A 55 1.62 -3.58 -0.39
CA ARG A 55 1.09 -2.22 -0.48
C ARG A 55 1.71 -1.49 -1.68
N SER A 56 3.03 -1.43 -1.80
CA SER A 56 3.71 -0.73 -2.88
C SER A 56 3.27 -1.22 -4.26
N GLN A 57 3.18 -2.54 -4.45
CA GLN A 57 2.72 -3.14 -5.70
C GLN A 57 1.26 -2.74 -6.02
N TYR A 58 0.38 -2.75 -5.01
CA TYR A 58 -1.00 -2.27 -5.19
C TYR A 58 -1.05 -0.78 -5.61
N LEU A 59 -0.20 0.07 -5.00
CA LEU A 59 -0.13 1.50 -5.33
C LEU A 59 0.36 1.73 -6.75
N GLU A 60 1.35 0.96 -7.19
CA GLU A 60 1.87 1.03 -8.55
C GLU A 60 0.78 0.71 -9.59
N GLN A 61 0.01 -0.36 -9.36
CA GLN A 61 -1.11 -0.75 -10.21
C GLN A 61 -2.17 0.36 -10.30
N LEU A 62 -2.54 0.96 -9.15
CA LEU A 62 -3.45 2.11 -9.13
C LEU A 62 -2.89 3.35 -9.84
N ASN A 63 -1.59 3.59 -9.76
CA ASN A 63 -0.95 4.70 -10.48
C ASN A 63 -0.96 4.47 -11.99
N LYS A 64 -0.81 3.23 -12.47
CA LYS A 64 -0.95 2.90 -13.90
C LYS A 64 -2.38 3.15 -14.39
N ILE A 65 -3.39 2.72 -13.63
CA ILE A 65 -4.81 3.02 -13.93
C ILE A 65 -5.07 4.54 -13.98
N LYS A 66 -4.51 5.31 -13.04
CA LYS A 66 -4.69 6.77 -13.02
C LYS A 66 -4.02 7.44 -14.21
N GLN A 67 -2.80 7.03 -14.54
CA GLN A 67 -2.05 7.59 -15.67
C GLN A 67 -2.75 7.30 -17.00
N SER A 68 -3.24 6.08 -17.21
CA SER A 68 -3.98 5.74 -18.44
C SER A 68 -5.27 6.54 -18.60
N LYS A 69 -5.89 7.00 -17.50
CA LYS A 69 -7.07 7.88 -17.57
C LYS A 69 -6.73 9.34 -17.86
N SER A 70 -5.54 9.81 -17.46
CA SER A 70 -5.14 11.21 -17.61
C SER A 70 -4.63 11.59 -19.00
N SER A 71 -4.23 10.63 -19.84
CA SER A 71 -3.56 10.86 -21.11
C SER A 71 -4.49 11.17 -22.30
N GLY A 72 -5.78 11.47 -22.07
CA GLY A 72 -6.75 11.66 -23.16
C GLY A 72 -7.06 10.38 -23.94
N ALA A 73 -6.74 9.23 -23.36
CA ALA A 73 -6.99 7.92 -23.93
C ALA A 73 -8.49 7.67 -24.10
N SER A 74 -8.87 7.01 -25.20
CA SER A 74 -10.24 6.49 -25.39
C SER A 74 -10.55 5.48 -24.28
N THR A 75 -11.83 5.24 -23.97
CA THR A 75 -12.27 4.32 -22.91
C THR A 75 -11.67 2.91 -23.04
N ASP A 76 -11.26 2.52 -24.26
CA ASP A 76 -10.64 1.23 -24.59
C ASP A 76 -9.14 1.13 -24.21
N ASP A 77 -8.47 2.23 -23.85
CA ASP A 77 -7.04 2.29 -23.54
C ASP A 77 -6.75 2.34 -22.01
N ILE A 78 -7.76 2.10 -21.16
CA ILE A 78 -7.55 2.10 -19.71
C ILE A 78 -6.72 0.88 -19.30
N TYR A 79 -5.61 1.12 -18.60
CA TYR A 79 -4.76 0.06 -18.08
C TYR A 79 -5.57 -0.87 -17.17
N THR A 80 -5.52 -2.16 -17.47
CA THR A 80 -6.09 -3.22 -16.64
C THR A 80 -4.97 -3.86 -15.80
N PRO A 81 -5.09 -3.88 -14.46
CA PRO A 81 -4.12 -4.51 -13.59
C PRO A 81 -3.91 -5.99 -13.92
N THR A 82 -2.65 -6.39 -14.06
CA THR A 82 -2.27 -7.78 -14.37
C THR A 82 -1.89 -8.58 -13.13
N TRP A 83 -1.78 -7.92 -11.97
CA TRP A 83 -1.41 -8.58 -10.73
C TRP A 83 -2.60 -9.33 -10.15
N TRP A 84 -2.48 -10.66 -10.04
CA TRP A 84 -3.56 -11.55 -9.59
C TRP A 84 -4.14 -11.22 -8.20
N LEU A 85 -3.36 -10.60 -7.30
CA LEU A 85 -3.83 -10.15 -5.98
C LEU A 85 -4.49 -8.77 -5.99
N PHE A 86 -4.60 -8.10 -7.14
CA PHE A 86 -5.05 -6.71 -7.19
C PHE A 86 -6.44 -6.53 -6.57
N GLU A 87 -7.40 -7.38 -6.93
CA GLU A 87 -8.77 -7.34 -6.39
C GLU A 87 -8.80 -7.68 -4.89
N ASP A 88 -8.04 -8.68 -4.46
CA ASP A 88 -7.90 -9.04 -3.05
C ASP A 88 -7.28 -7.93 -2.21
N MET A 89 -6.53 -7.01 -2.82
CA MET A 89 -5.90 -5.86 -2.18
C MET A 89 -6.80 -4.61 -2.17
N SER A 90 -8.00 -4.68 -2.74
CA SER A 90 -8.97 -3.57 -2.81
C SER A 90 -9.39 -3.02 -1.44
N PHE A 91 -9.23 -3.76 -0.35
CA PHE A 91 -9.47 -3.26 1.01
C PHE A 91 -8.55 -2.10 1.42
N LEU A 92 -7.45 -1.86 0.69
CA LEU A 92 -6.59 -0.69 0.86
C LEU A 92 -7.15 0.59 0.20
N ASN A 93 -8.21 0.47 -0.60
CA ASN A 93 -8.80 1.53 -1.41
C ASN A 93 -9.58 2.65 -0.67
N PRO A 94 -10.09 2.54 0.59
CA PRO A 94 -10.91 3.60 1.21
C PRO A 94 -10.25 5.00 1.36
N ARG A 95 -8.94 5.07 1.05
CA ARG A 95 -8.05 6.19 0.68
C ARG A 95 -6.66 5.74 1.12
N ILE A 96 -5.73 5.40 0.21
CA ILE A 96 -4.40 4.82 0.52
C ILE A 96 -3.60 5.50 1.65
N THR A 97 -3.94 6.75 2.00
CA THR A 97 -3.70 7.58 3.20
C THR A 97 -3.35 8.98 2.71
N GLN A 98 -3.95 10.02 3.27
CA GLN A 98 -3.90 11.39 2.75
C GLN A 98 -2.49 12.00 2.91
N ARG A 99 -1.54 11.65 2.04
CA ARG A 99 -0.36 12.46 1.73
C ARG A 99 -0.25 12.57 0.22
N LYS A 100 -0.55 13.76 -0.30
CA LYS A 100 0.30 14.35 -1.34
C LYS A 100 1.69 14.42 -0.70
N GLY A 101 2.63 13.59 -1.15
CA GLY A 101 3.99 14.08 -1.18
C GLY A 101 3.97 15.14 -2.26
N GLU A 102 4.09 16.41 -1.89
CA GLU A 102 4.59 17.37 -2.86
C GLU A 102 5.94 16.83 -3.27
N SER A 103 6.05 16.35 -4.51
CA SER A 103 7.35 16.33 -5.15
C SER A 103 7.85 17.76 -5.02
N SER A 104 8.94 17.97 -4.31
CA SER A 104 9.78 19.12 -4.56
C SER A 104 10.19 18.98 -6.03
N ILE A 105 9.34 19.49 -6.93
CA ILE A 105 9.76 19.95 -8.24
C ILE A 105 11.04 20.70 -7.92
N MET A 106 12.14 20.26 -8.53
CA MET A 106 13.38 20.99 -8.50
C MET A 106 13.07 22.46 -8.68
N ALA A 107 13.07 23.20 -7.56
CA ALA A 107 13.05 24.63 -7.50
C ALA A 107 14.47 25.04 -7.91
N SER A 108 14.76 24.86 -9.18
CA SER A 108 15.96 25.31 -9.87
C SER A 108 15.57 25.77 -11.27
N ILE A 109 14.51 26.58 -11.36
CA ILE A 109 14.45 27.56 -12.45
C ILE A 109 15.20 28.78 -11.94
N ASN A 110 16.41 28.93 -12.48
CA ASN A 110 17.08 30.19 -12.76
C ASN A 110 16.98 31.29 -11.71
N TYR A 111 17.94 31.33 -10.77
CA TYR A 111 18.52 32.61 -10.36
C TYR A 111 20.03 32.41 -10.12
N LEU A 112 20.81 33.31 -10.71
CA LEU A 112 22.25 33.54 -10.50
C LEU A 112 23.22 32.59 -11.21
N ILE A 113 23.40 32.83 -12.51
CA ILE A 113 24.77 33.00 -13.02
C ILE A 113 24.88 34.46 -13.44
N ILE A 114 25.76 35.15 -12.70
CA ILE A 114 26.12 36.59 -12.69
C ILE A 114 25.15 37.47 -11.90
#